data_AF-E4WUA6-F1
#
_entry.id   AF-E4WUA6-F1
#
_cell.length_a   1.000
_cell.length_b   1.000
_cell.length_c   1.000
_cell.angle_alpha   90.00
_cell.angle_beta   90.00
_cell.angle_gamma   90.00
#
_symmetry.space_group_name_H-M   'P 1'
#
loop_
_entity.id
_entity.type
_entity.pdbx_description
1 polymer ?
#
loop_
_entity_poly.entity_id
_entity_poly.type
_entity_poly.pdbx_seq_one_letter_code
_entity_poly.pdbx_strand_id
1 'polypeptide(L)'
;MPRAKKADPVGIKTQLDRDIEDLIENGGLQTGMSGVISTGLAEDNVQPDFARTEDLDDAVARISLLEKKAMIACQICAEICPQKAVTRVEKLDTESKGFTIKQSITVSMARDIQRVYGQIVALALGHEASLLYKMTRLSIGGEFPDMSRDAEAMTFIPDDSELYNEFRTMSAQMWDIMEEGDEADNIVISKKEGLIVQAKTTYNKVFHHLLDFIKNPRNKTTRQEIHTLVLDIRNGLQSLFQENTGIFRLNTWIEMSEKTSSEEFTKQTAISLIREFFPLSGEIAGAIYSAWELHKVDAEIVKGIPDWERSSIASRPQVTAATRSSPFGIVEQIKRRRDI
;
A
#
# COMPACT_ATOMS: atom_id res chain seq x y z
N MET A 1 -51.30 24.93 -12.28
CA MET A 1 -50.11 24.26 -11.71
C MET A 1 -48.98 25.27 -11.63
N PRO A 2 -48.53 25.68 -10.43
CA PRO A 2 -47.53 26.74 -10.27
C PRO A 2 -46.09 26.19 -10.29
N ARG A 3 -45.18 26.95 -10.91
CA ARG A 3 -43.74 26.66 -11.02
C ARG A 3 -43.04 26.81 -9.66
N ALA A 4 -42.26 25.81 -9.27
CA ALA A 4 -41.41 25.86 -8.08
C ALA A 4 -40.26 26.86 -8.29
N LYS A 5 -40.12 27.80 -7.34
CA LYS A 5 -39.03 28.77 -7.25
C LYS A 5 -37.76 28.05 -6.76
N LYS A 6 -36.62 28.30 -7.41
CA LYS A 6 -35.29 27.95 -6.88
C LYS A 6 -35.03 28.79 -5.63
N ALA A 7 -34.61 28.15 -4.55
CA ALA A 7 -34.11 28.80 -3.34
C ALA A 7 -32.60 29.01 -3.49
N ASP A 8 -32.14 30.23 -3.26
CA ASP A 8 -30.73 30.59 -3.21
C ASP A 8 -30.05 29.98 -1.96
N PRO A 9 -28.81 29.48 -2.05
CA PRO A 9 -28.08 29.02 -0.88
C PRO A 9 -27.57 30.24 -0.10
N VAL A 10 -28.19 30.48 1.06
CA VAL A 10 -27.68 31.39 2.08
C VAL A 10 -26.36 30.81 2.59
N GLY A 11 -25.25 31.49 2.27
CA GLY A 11 -23.92 31.11 2.70
C GLY A 11 -23.78 31.21 4.21
N ILE A 12 -23.60 30.06 4.87
CA ILE A 12 -23.11 30.02 6.24
C ILE A 12 -21.59 30.16 6.14
N LYS A 13 -21.09 31.40 6.25
CA LYS A 13 -19.66 31.67 6.41
C LYS A 13 -19.18 31.02 7.70
N THR A 14 -18.10 30.26 7.61
CA THR A 14 -17.49 29.66 8.80
C THR A 14 -16.83 30.75 9.65
N GLN A 15 -16.62 30.49 10.95
CA GLN A 15 -15.91 31.42 11.84
C GLN A 15 -14.54 31.82 11.25
N LEU A 16 -13.89 30.89 10.54
CA LEU A 16 -12.62 31.10 9.86
C LEU A 16 -12.70 32.14 8.71
N ASP A 17 -13.81 32.18 7.97
CA ASP A 17 -14.01 33.15 6.89
C ASP A 17 -14.21 34.58 7.42
N ARG A 18 -14.77 34.70 8.63
CA ARG A 18 -14.92 35.98 9.33
C ARG A 18 -13.58 36.48 9.89
N ASP A 19 -12.77 35.57 10.43
CA ASP A 19 -11.44 35.91 10.96
C ASP A 19 -10.47 36.36 9.84
N ILE A 20 -10.64 35.85 8.61
CA ILE A 20 -9.85 36.26 7.43
C ILE A 20 -10.28 37.64 6.90
N GLU A 21 -11.58 37.95 6.90
CA GLU A 21 -12.07 39.27 6.49
C GLU A 21 -11.68 40.37 7.49
N ASP A 22 -11.70 40.08 8.80
CA ASP A 22 -11.24 41.00 9.85
C ASP A 22 -9.74 41.33 9.74
N LEU A 23 -8.92 40.40 9.24
CA LEU A 23 -7.49 40.62 8.98
C LEU A 23 -7.23 41.48 7.74
N ILE A 24 -8.12 41.44 6.75
CA ILE A 24 -8.01 42.23 5.52
C ILE A 24 -8.55 43.65 5.73
N GLU A 25 -9.64 43.82 6.48
CA GLU A 25 -10.24 45.13 6.72
C GLU A 25 -9.46 46.00 7.72
N ASN A 26 -8.72 45.38 8.67
CA ASN A 26 -7.91 46.12 9.65
C ASN A 26 -6.44 46.38 9.21
N GLY A 27 -6.03 45.86 8.05
CA GLY A 27 -4.67 46.03 7.50
C GLY A 27 -4.49 47.24 6.57
N GLY A 28 -5.40 48.20 6.58
CA GLY A 28 -5.42 49.33 5.65
C GLY A 28 -4.22 50.28 5.76
N LEU A 29 -3.20 50.09 4.94
CA LEU A 29 -2.19 51.11 4.67
C LEU A 29 -2.68 52.06 3.57
N GLN A 30 -3.18 53.21 4.04
CA GLN A 30 -3.49 54.39 3.23
C GLN A 30 -2.27 54.84 2.42
N THR A 31 -2.43 54.93 1.11
CA THR A 31 -1.53 55.66 0.22
C THR A 31 -2.00 57.12 0.15
N GLY A 32 -1.18 58.05 0.65
CA GLY A 32 -1.52 59.48 0.73
C GLY A 32 -0.29 60.38 0.80
N MET A 33 -0.15 61.21 -0.23
CA MET A 33 0.93 62.14 -0.61
C MET A 33 1.49 63.11 0.46
N SER A 34 2.77 63.49 0.26
CA SER A 34 3.21 64.87 -0.07
C SER A 34 4.35 65.41 0.82
N GLY A 35 5.42 65.92 0.18
CA GLY A 35 6.03 67.16 0.66
C GLY A 35 7.56 67.32 0.61
N VAL A 36 8.02 67.99 -0.45
CA VAL A 36 8.98 69.13 -0.45
C VAL A 36 10.49 68.88 -0.19
N ILE A 37 11.23 69.03 -1.30
CA ILE A 37 12.55 69.64 -1.53
C ILE A 37 13.20 70.33 -0.31
N SER A 38 14.42 69.93 0.06
CA SER A 38 15.45 70.89 0.47
C SER A 38 16.85 70.39 0.16
N THR A 39 17.59 71.30 -0.47
CA THR A 39 18.97 71.24 -0.95
C THR A 39 20.00 71.16 0.17
N GLY A 40 21.06 70.40 -0.10
CA GLY A 40 22.42 70.92 0.04
C GLY A 40 23.19 70.61 1.32
N LEU A 41 24.35 70.00 1.07
CA LEU A 41 25.62 70.09 1.80
C LEU A 41 25.90 69.03 2.87
N ALA A 42 26.96 68.24 2.55
CA ALA A 42 28.01 67.74 3.45
C ALA A 42 27.53 66.65 4.44
N GLU A 43 28.16 65.49 4.66
CA GLU A 43 29.53 65.00 4.55
C GLU A 43 29.46 63.46 4.40
N ASP A 44 30.52 62.85 3.86
CA ASP A 44 30.94 61.45 3.97
C ASP A 44 29.88 60.40 4.34
N ASN A 45 29.43 59.64 3.33
CA ASN A 45 28.66 58.41 3.54
C ASN A 45 29.33 57.24 2.81
N VAL A 46 30.00 56.40 3.61
CA VAL A 46 30.22 54.99 3.29
C VAL A 46 28.85 54.40 2.94
N GLN A 47 28.62 54.05 1.67
CA GLN A 47 27.45 53.25 1.31
C GLN A 47 27.59 51.86 1.93
N PRO A 48 26.71 51.44 2.85
CA PRO A 48 26.50 50.02 3.03
C PRO A 48 25.64 49.54 1.85
N ASP A 49 26.21 48.64 1.07
CA ASP A 49 25.56 47.92 -0.02
C ASP A 49 24.48 46.99 0.57
N PHE A 50 23.33 47.55 0.96
CA PHE A 50 22.13 46.80 1.35
C PHE A 50 21.32 46.45 0.10
N ALA A 51 21.96 45.77 -0.84
CA ALA A 51 21.29 45.14 -1.98
C ALA A 51 21.23 43.62 -1.74
N ARG A 52 20.18 43.20 -1.04
CA ARG A 52 19.47 41.90 -1.14
C ARG A 52 18.71 41.64 0.17
N THR A 53 17.68 42.44 0.43
CA THR A 53 16.48 41.86 1.03
C THR A 53 15.95 40.88 -0.01
N GLU A 54 16.27 39.58 0.12
CA GLU A 54 15.42 38.55 -0.51
C GLU A 54 13.98 38.93 -0.15
N ASP A 55 13.13 39.11 -1.16
CA ASP A 55 11.76 39.54 -0.98
C ASP A 55 11.12 38.62 0.06
N LEU A 56 10.44 39.19 1.05
CA LEU A 56 9.88 38.42 2.17
C LEU A 56 9.00 37.27 1.64
N ASP A 57 8.37 37.49 0.49
CA ASP A 57 7.56 36.51 -0.24
C ASP A 57 8.39 35.32 -0.79
N ASP A 58 9.59 35.57 -1.30
CA ASP A 58 10.51 34.51 -1.76
C ASP A 58 11.04 33.70 -0.57
N ALA A 59 11.31 34.36 0.56
CA ALA A 59 11.70 33.70 1.80
C ALA A 59 10.56 32.82 2.34
N VAL A 60 9.31 33.31 2.32
CA VAL A 60 8.11 32.54 2.72
C VAL A 60 7.90 31.35 1.78
N ALA A 61 7.98 31.53 0.46
CA ALA A 61 7.83 30.45 -0.51
C ALA A 61 8.90 29.35 -0.33
N ARG A 62 10.14 29.77 -0.02
CA ARG A 62 11.26 28.86 0.25
C ARG A 62 11.09 28.12 1.57
N ILE A 63 10.59 28.77 2.62
CA ILE A 63 10.22 28.13 3.89
C ILE A 63 9.14 27.09 3.65
N SER A 64 8.03 27.42 2.96
CA SER A 64 6.97 26.46 2.66
C SER A 64 7.46 25.28 1.82
N LEU A 65 8.38 25.51 0.88
CA LEU A 65 9.01 24.44 0.10
C LEU A 65 9.91 23.56 0.97
N LEU A 66 10.66 24.14 1.90
CA LEU A 66 11.50 23.41 2.84
C LEU A 66 10.66 22.62 3.85
N GLU A 67 9.56 23.16 4.34
CA GLU A 67 8.59 22.45 5.18
C GLU A 67 7.98 21.28 4.42
N LYS A 68 7.61 21.47 3.15
CA LYS A 68 7.13 20.38 2.30
C LYS A 68 8.20 19.32 2.06
N LYS A 69 9.45 19.72 1.81
CA LYS A 69 10.59 18.80 1.67
C LYS A 69 10.94 18.10 2.97
N ALA A 70 10.84 18.76 4.12
CA ALA A 70 11.04 18.20 5.44
C ALA A 70 9.91 17.22 5.79
N MET A 71 8.67 17.54 5.47
CA MET A 71 7.54 16.63 5.62
C MET A 71 7.70 15.40 4.72
N ILE A 72 8.12 15.56 3.46
CA ILE A 72 8.44 14.46 2.56
C ILE A 72 9.65 13.67 3.09
N ALA A 73 10.68 14.36 3.59
CA ALA A 73 11.83 13.72 4.22
C ALA A 73 11.43 12.97 5.49
N CYS A 74 10.48 13.43 6.30
CA CYS A 74 9.93 12.68 7.43
C CYS A 74 8.98 11.55 7.01
N GLN A 75 8.37 11.63 5.81
CA GLN A 75 7.62 10.53 5.22
C GLN A 75 8.55 9.45 4.65
N ILE A 76 9.74 9.84 4.17
CA ILE A 76 10.78 8.97 3.61
C ILE A 76 11.67 8.40 4.73
N CYS A 77 12.18 9.24 5.62
CA CYS A 77 12.75 8.91 6.91
C CYS A 77 11.60 8.58 7.86
N ALA A 78 11.11 7.35 7.77
CA ALA A 78 10.29 6.75 8.81
C ALA A 78 10.92 6.89 10.23
N GLU A 79 12.21 7.25 10.32
CA GLU A 79 13.06 7.29 11.52
C GLU A 79 12.81 8.44 12.53
N ILE A 80 12.10 9.52 12.19
CA ILE A 80 11.98 10.69 13.11
C ILE A 80 10.54 10.95 13.54
N CYS A 81 9.96 9.99 14.25
CA CYS A 81 9.41 10.20 15.60
C CYS A 81 8.72 8.89 16.04
N PRO A 82 9.49 7.90 16.52
CA PRO A 82 8.96 6.64 17.03
C PRO A 82 7.84 6.89 18.06
N GLN A 83 7.99 7.93 18.89
CA GLN A 83 7.02 8.31 19.91
C GLN A 83 5.60 8.45 19.38
N LYS A 84 5.36 9.15 18.26
CA LYS A 84 3.98 9.39 17.79
C LYS A 84 3.33 8.12 17.25
N ALA A 85 4.08 7.28 16.56
CA ALA A 85 3.56 6.02 16.01
C ALA A 85 3.36 4.98 17.12
N VAL A 86 4.34 4.85 18.03
CA VAL A 86 4.30 3.97 19.20
C VAL A 86 3.17 4.39 20.14
N THR A 87 3.07 5.67 20.53
CA THR A 87 1.95 6.15 21.37
C THR A 87 0.60 5.99 20.69
N ARG A 88 0.53 6.08 19.35
CA ARG A 88 -0.71 5.81 18.62
C ARG A 88 -1.07 4.32 18.63
N VAL A 89 -0.08 3.41 18.56
CA VAL A 89 -0.33 1.98 18.77
C VAL A 89 -0.70 1.68 20.19
N GLU A 90 0.02 2.17 21.19
CA GLU A 90 -0.33 1.99 22.60
C GLU A 90 -1.76 2.43 22.88
N LYS A 91 -2.17 3.58 22.33
CA LYS A 91 -3.55 4.05 22.41
C LYS A 91 -4.53 3.11 21.73
N LEU A 92 -4.26 2.69 20.48
CA LEU A 92 -5.10 1.74 19.74
C LEU A 92 -5.17 0.37 20.43
N ASP A 93 -4.08 -0.09 21.03
CA ASP A 93 -3.96 -1.37 21.71
C ASP A 93 -4.70 -1.33 23.07
N THR A 94 -4.61 -0.20 23.78
CA THR A 94 -5.40 0.06 24.99
C THR A 94 -6.89 0.15 24.68
N GLU A 95 -7.26 0.89 23.62
CA GLU A 95 -8.65 1.02 23.17
C GLU A 95 -9.20 -0.34 22.74
N SER A 96 -8.44 -1.12 21.96
CA SER A 96 -8.84 -2.43 21.43
C SER A 96 -8.63 -3.62 22.37
N LYS A 97 -7.97 -3.43 23.52
CA LYS A 97 -7.49 -4.50 24.43
C LYS A 97 -6.65 -5.55 23.68
N GLY A 98 -5.71 -5.12 22.85
CA GLY A 98 -4.89 -6.04 22.04
C GLY A 98 -5.69 -6.87 21.04
N PHE A 99 -6.85 -6.35 20.60
CA PHE A 99 -7.81 -7.07 19.76
C PHE A 99 -8.22 -8.46 20.29
N THR A 100 -8.06 -8.72 21.60
CA THR A 100 -8.44 -10.00 22.23
C THR A 100 -9.96 -10.16 22.33
N ILE A 101 -10.67 -9.03 22.40
CA ILE A 101 -12.12 -8.97 22.27
C ILE A 101 -12.39 -8.36 20.90
N LYS A 102 -13.23 -9.01 20.09
CA LYS A 102 -13.72 -8.48 18.81
C LYS A 102 -14.47 -7.19 19.09
N GLN A 103 -13.77 -6.07 19.06
CA GLN A 103 -14.37 -4.76 19.20
C GLN A 103 -14.85 -4.31 17.85
N SER A 104 -16.09 -3.84 17.80
CA SER A 104 -16.67 -3.26 16.61
C SER A 104 -15.89 -2.00 16.22
N ILE A 105 -14.99 -2.14 15.24
CA ILE A 105 -14.24 -1.02 14.65
C ILE A 105 -14.91 -0.59 13.35
N THR A 106 -14.78 0.69 13.03
CA THR A 106 -15.27 1.22 11.76
C THR A 106 -14.26 1.01 10.64
N VAL A 107 -14.71 1.07 9.39
CA VAL A 107 -13.83 0.98 8.21
C VAL A 107 -12.74 2.06 8.25
N SER A 108 -13.09 3.27 8.67
CA SER A 108 -12.13 4.38 8.86
C SER A 108 -11.05 4.05 9.89
N MET A 109 -11.45 3.51 11.06
CA MET A 109 -10.50 3.07 12.10
C MET A 109 -9.58 1.96 11.62
N ALA A 110 -10.12 0.96 10.91
CA ALA A 110 -9.32 -0.14 10.37
C ALA A 110 -8.27 0.34 9.37
N ARG A 111 -8.59 1.30 8.51
CA ARG A 111 -7.62 1.93 7.60
C ARG A 111 -6.51 2.66 8.35
N ASP A 112 -6.87 3.36 9.42
CA ASP A 112 -5.91 4.03 10.27
C ASP A 112 -4.99 3.04 10.99
N ILE A 113 -5.52 1.94 11.51
CA ILE A 113 -4.75 0.84 12.12
C ILE A 113 -3.76 0.27 11.10
N GLN A 114 -4.23 -0.11 9.91
CA GLN A 114 -3.36 -0.60 8.83
C GLN A 114 -2.28 0.41 8.41
N ARG A 115 -2.57 1.71 8.43
CA ARG A 115 -1.59 2.76 8.13
C ARG A 115 -0.51 2.82 9.21
N VAL A 116 -0.92 2.79 10.48
CA VAL A 116 -0.02 2.84 11.63
C VAL A 116 0.87 1.59 11.68
N TYR A 117 0.32 0.39 11.50
CA TYR A 117 1.15 -0.82 11.40
C TYR A 117 2.11 -0.77 10.23
N GLY A 118 1.69 -0.26 9.07
CA GLY A 118 2.60 -0.09 7.93
C GLY A 118 3.78 0.86 8.21
N GLN A 119 3.59 1.87 9.07
CA GLN A 119 4.65 2.78 9.52
C GLN A 119 5.55 2.10 10.56
N ILE A 120 4.98 1.35 11.49
CA ILE A 120 5.74 0.64 12.53
C ILE A 120 6.59 -0.47 11.94
N VAL A 121 6.05 -1.25 11.00
CA VAL A 121 6.83 -2.25 10.26
C VAL A 121 7.98 -1.57 9.51
N ALA A 122 7.76 -0.39 8.93
CA ALA A 122 8.82 0.36 8.27
C ALA A 122 9.92 0.80 9.26
N LEU A 123 9.53 1.22 10.46
CA LEU A 123 10.41 1.64 11.54
C LEU A 123 11.20 0.47 12.15
N ALA A 124 10.54 -0.66 12.38
CA ALA A 124 11.12 -1.80 13.07
C ALA A 124 11.94 -2.70 12.14
N LEU A 125 11.43 -2.94 10.92
CA LEU A 125 11.95 -3.95 9.99
C LEU A 125 12.41 -3.39 8.63
N GLY A 126 12.23 -2.09 8.40
CA GLY A 126 12.65 -1.42 7.17
C GLY A 126 11.60 -1.32 6.07
N HIS A 127 11.95 -0.62 4.99
CA HIS A 127 11.03 -0.30 3.91
C HIS A 127 10.52 -1.54 3.15
N GLU A 128 11.40 -2.52 2.95
CA GLU A 128 11.10 -3.78 2.26
C GLU A 128 9.96 -4.54 2.97
N ALA A 129 10.02 -4.64 4.30
CA ALA A 129 8.97 -5.24 5.10
C ALA A 129 7.65 -4.46 4.99
N SER A 130 7.70 -3.12 5.02
CA SER A 130 6.50 -2.29 4.88
C SER A 130 5.81 -2.47 3.53
N LEU A 131 6.58 -2.62 2.44
CA LEU A 131 6.01 -2.87 1.12
C LEU A 131 5.39 -4.26 1.04
N LEU A 132 6.07 -5.29 1.56
CA LEU A 132 5.52 -6.64 1.65
C LEU A 132 4.23 -6.67 2.46
N TYR A 133 4.17 -5.98 3.61
CA TYR A 133 2.96 -5.88 4.43
C TYR A 133 1.80 -5.25 3.65
N LYS A 134 2.04 -4.12 2.98
CA LYS A 134 1.01 -3.42 2.18
C LYS A 134 0.47 -4.26 1.03
N MET A 135 1.28 -5.13 0.43
CA MET A 135 0.83 -6.02 -0.64
C MET A 135 0.06 -7.25 -0.15
N THR A 136 0.32 -7.70 1.08
CA THR A 136 -0.16 -8.99 1.59
C THR A 136 -1.28 -8.89 2.62
N ARG A 137 -1.48 -7.71 3.20
CA ARG A 137 -2.62 -7.43 4.07
C ARG A 137 -3.95 -7.48 3.31
N LEU A 138 -5.05 -7.66 4.04
CA LEU A 138 -6.37 -7.58 3.45
C LEU A 138 -6.65 -6.16 2.91
N SER A 139 -7.09 -6.08 1.66
CA SER A 139 -7.43 -4.81 1.01
C SER A 139 -8.79 -4.33 1.50
N ILE A 140 -8.79 -3.43 2.50
CA ILE A 140 -10.03 -2.76 2.96
C ILE A 140 -10.70 -2.01 1.80
N GLY A 141 -9.92 -1.44 0.88
CA GLY A 141 -10.45 -0.79 -0.32
C GLY A 141 -11.12 -1.76 -1.30
N GLY A 142 -10.69 -3.03 -1.32
CA GLY A 142 -11.33 -4.08 -2.11
C GLY A 142 -12.61 -4.64 -1.48
N GLU A 143 -12.62 -4.80 -0.15
CA GLU A 143 -13.80 -5.27 0.59
C GLU A 143 -14.90 -4.20 0.70
N PHE A 144 -14.49 -2.94 0.83
CA PHE A 144 -15.36 -1.77 0.97
C PHE A 144 -15.04 -0.71 -0.10
N PRO A 145 -15.37 -0.98 -1.38
CA PRO A 145 -15.09 -0.07 -2.48
C PRO A 145 -16.00 1.16 -2.46
N ASP A 146 -15.48 2.28 -2.97
CA ASP A 146 -16.23 3.50 -3.27
C ASP A 146 -17.00 4.14 -2.09
N MET A 147 -16.56 3.90 -0.86
CA MET A 147 -17.14 4.56 0.31
C MET A 147 -16.66 6.01 0.45
N SER A 148 -17.56 6.90 0.84
CA SER A 148 -17.19 8.25 1.27
C SER A 148 -16.58 8.20 2.67
N ARG A 149 -15.78 9.22 3.05
CA ARG A 149 -15.19 9.31 4.40
C ARG A 149 -16.23 9.22 5.52
N ASP A 150 -17.41 9.83 5.31
CA ASP A 150 -18.49 9.81 6.29
C ASP A 150 -19.09 8.40 6.40
N ALA A 151 -19.27 7.70 5.27
CA ALA A 151 -19.73 6.33 5.27
C ALA A 151 -18.71 5.40 5.95
N GLU A 152 -17.41 5.57 5.68
CA GLU A 152 -16.34 4.79 6.33
C GLU A 152 -16.30 4.96 7.86
N ALA A 153 -16.67 6.15 8.35
CA ALA A 153 -16.73 6.43 9.78
C ALA A 153 -17.99 5.86 10.46
N MET A 154 -19.03 5.51 9.70
CA MET A 154 -20.30 4.98 10.22
C MET A 154 -20.46 3.46 10.01
N THR A 155 -19.73 2.88 9.05
CA THR A 155 -19.80 1.44 8.77
C THR A 155 -18.87 0.66 9.67
N PHE A 156 -19.44 -0.29 10.41
CA PHE A 156 -18.71 -1.22 11.25
C PHE A 156 -18.29 -2.48 10.48
N ILE A 157 -17.10 -2.99 10.82
CA ILE A 157 -16.57 -4.22 10.25
C ILE A 157 -17.23 -5.41 10.95
N PRO A 158 -17.78 -6.39 10.20
CA PRO A 158 -18.38 -7.59 10.78
C PRO A 158 -17.41 -8.32 11.72
N ASP A 159 -17.91 -8.76 12.88
CA ASP A 159 -17.08 -9.38 13.92
C ASP A 159 -16.34 -10.65 13.45
N ASP A 160 -16.82 -11.31 12.40
CA ASP A 160 -16.20 -12.49 11.79
C ASP A 160 -15.13 -12.17 10.73
N SER A 161 -14.88 -10.89 10.44
CA SER A 161 -13.85 -10.47 9.48
C SER A 161 -12.45 -10.95 9.90
N GLU A 162 -11.70 -11.45 8.91
CA GLU A 162 -10.30 -11.89 9.08
C GLU A 162 -9.36 -10.74 9.47
N LEU A 163 -9.78 -9.47 9.27
CA LEU A 163 -9.04 -8.28 9.67
C LEU A 163 -8.65 -8.26 11.15
N TYR A 164 -9.55 -8.72 12.02
CA TYR A 164 -9.27 -8.75 13.45
C TYR A 164 -8.12 -9.72 13.78
N ASN A 165 -8.05 -10.85 13.06
CA ASN A 165 -6.97 -11.81 13.26
C ASN A 165 -5.64 -11.25 12.72
N GLU A 166 -5.65 -10.57 11.57
CA GLU A 166 -4.47 -9.88 11.04
C GLU A 166 -3.96 -8.81 12.04
N PHE A 167 -4.85 -7.98 12.60
CA PHE A 167 -4.46 -6.93 13.55
C PHE A 167 -3.92 -7.48 14.85
N ARG A 168 -4.54 -8.52 15.39
CA ARG A 168 -4.07 -9.19 16.61
C ARG A 168 -2.67 -9.76 16.42
N THR A 169 -2.48 -10.50 15.33
CA THR A 169 -1.22 -11.15 14.99
C THR A 169 -0.12 -10.12 14.73
N MET A 170 -0.43 -9.04 14.01
CA MET A 170 0.49 -7.93 13.79
C MET A 170 0.85 -7.22 15.10
N SER A 171 -0.13 -6.94 15.97
CA SER A 171 0.13 -6.32 17.28
C SER A 171 1.11 -7.17 18.09
N ALA A 172 0.80 -8.46 18.25
CA ALA A 172 1.62 -9.38 19.01
C ALA A 172 3.05 -9.49 18.46
N GLN A 173 3.19 -9.61 17.14
CA GLN A 173 4.51 -9.68 16.51
C GLN A 173 5.30 -8.38 16.68
N MET A 174 4.67 -7.20 16.57
CA MET A 174 5.35 -5.93 16.73
C MET A 174 5.78 -5.69 18.17
N TRP A 175 4.94 -6.02 19.15
CA TRP A 175 5.29 -5.94 20.57
C TRP A 175 6.48 -6.83 20.89
N ASP A 176 6.47 -8.08 20.42
CA ASP A 176 7.56 -9.02 20.64
C ASP A 176 8.90 -8.54 20.01
N ILE A 177 8.86 -7.87 18.86
CA ILE A 177 10.06 -7.25 18.25
C ILE A 177 10.52 -6.01 19.03
N MET A 178 9.60 -5.24 19.61
CA MET A 178 9.91 -4.02 20.37
C MET A 178 10.41 -4.33 21.78
N GLU A 179 9.94 -5.41 22.39
CA GLU A 179 10.34 -5.87 23.73
C GLU A 179 11.68 -6.61 23.72
N GLU A 180 12.20 -7.00 22.54
CA GLU A 180 13.57 -7.48 22.38
C GLU A 180 14.55 -6.34 22.72
N GLY A 181 14.91 -6.25 24.00
CA GLY A 181 15.92 -5.32 24.50
C GLY A 181 17.33 -5.68 24.03
N ASP A 182 18.28 -4.76 24.24
CA ASP A 182 19.72 -4.99 23.97
C ASP A 182 20.35 -6.10 24.85
N GLU A 183 19.59 -6.72 25.75
CA GLU A 183 20.08 -7.71 26.69
C GLU A 183 19.99 -9.13 26.14
N ALA A 184 21.02 -9.52 25.39
CA ALA A 184 21.40 -10.90 25.27
C ALA A 184 22.90 -11.02 24.98
N ASP A 185 23.72 -10.96 26.03
CA ASP A 185 25.19 -11.16 25.97
C ASP A 185 25.64 -12.48 25.29
N ASN A 186 24.69 -13.35 24.89
CA ASN A 186 24.91 -14.63 24.23
C ASN A 186 24.25 -14.78 22.84
N ILE A 187 23.50 -13.79 22.34
CA ILE A 187 22.82 -13.87 21.03
C ILE A 187 23.64 -13.09 19.99
N VAL A 188 24.11 -13.79 18.95
CA VAL A 188 24.92 -13.20 17.87
C VAL A 188 24.07 -12.41 16.87
N ILE A 189 22.80 -12.79 16.71
CA ILE A 189 21.83 -12.16 15.81
C ILE A 189 20.49 -12.12 16.52
N SER A 190 19.99 -10.93 16.80
CA SER A 190 18.65 -10.69 17.36
C SER A 190 17.55 -11.19 16.42
N LYS A 191 16.38 -11.48 16.96
CA LYS A 191 15.17 -11.79 16.19
C LYS A 191 14.85 -10.65 15.22
N LYS A 192 14.93 -9.40 15.67
CA LYS A 192 14.76 -8.21 14.81
C LYS A 192 15.70 -8.21 13.62
N GLU A 193 17.00 -8.43 13.82
CA GLU A 193 17.98 -8.50 12.73
C GLU A 193 17.70 -9.65 11.77
N GLY A 194 17.36 -10.83 12.29
CA GLY A 194 16.94 -11.97 11.49
C GLY A 194 15.72 -11.65 10.62
N LEU A 195 14.73 -10.96 11.18
CA LEU A 195 13.53 -10.52 10.45
C LEU A 195 13.83 -9.45 9.39
N ILE A 196 14.78 -8.53 9.64
CA ILE A 196 15.23 -7.56 8.62
C ILE A 196 15.86 -8.29 7.43
N VAL A 197 16.74 -9.27 7.68
CA VAL A 197 17.35 -10.09 6.62
C VAL A 197 16.29 -10.89 5.86
N GLN A 198 15.33 -11.46 6.59
CA GLN A 198 14.20 -12.19 6.00
C GLN A 198 13.34 -11.28 5.13
N ALA A 199 13.05 -10.05 5.56
CA ALA A 199 12.29 -9.06 4.80
C ALA A 199 12.97 -8.73 3.48
N LYS A 200 14.27 -8.43 3.49
CA LYS A 200 15.05 -8.13 2.28
C LYS A 200 15.09 -9.32 1.31
N THR A 201 15.30 -10.53 1.85
CA THR A 201 15.34 -11.75 1.05
C THR A 201 13.98 -12.04 0.40
N THR A 202 12.91 -11.94 1.17
CA THR A 202 11.54 -12.16 0.70
C THR A 202 11.12 -11.11 -0.32
N TYR A 203 11.47 -9.84 -0.07
CA TYR A 203 11.26 -8.73 -1.00
C TYR A 203 11.92 -8.99 -2.35
N ASN A 204 13.19 -9.43 -2.35
CA ASN A 204 13.89 -9.76 -3.59
C ASN A 204 13.22 -10.91 -4.33
N LYS A 205 12.79 -11.96 -3.62
CA LYS A 205 12.03 -13.08 -4.22
C LYS A 205 10.73 -12.60 -4.87
N VAL A 206 9.98 -11.70 -4.22
CA VAL A 206 8.73 -11.16 -4.77
C VAL A 206 8.98 -10.24 -5.97
N PHE A 207 9.80 -9.21 -5.83
CA PHE A 207 9.89 -8.14 -6.82
C PHE A 207 10.92 -8.37 -7.93
N HIS A 208 11.91 -9.23 -7.72
CA HIS A 208 12.91 -9.55 -8.75
C HIS A 208 12.67 -10.89 -9.41
N HIS A 209 12.25 -11.91 -8.66
CA HIS A 209 12.10 -13.26 -9.21
C HIS A 209 10.66 -13.57 -9.62
N LEU A 210 9.69 -13.38 -8.72
CA LEU A 210 8.28 -13.70 -8.98
C LEU A 210 7.65 -12.72 -9.97
N LEU A 211 7.92 -11.42 -9.81
CA LEU A 211 7.46 -10.40 -10.76
C LEU A 211 8.06 -10.62 -12.15
N ASP A 212 9.36 -10.94 -12.25
CA ASP A 212 9.99 -11.21 -13.54
C ASP A 212 9.39 -12.46 -14.23
N PHE A 213 9.07 -13.50 -13.46
CA PHE A 213 8.38 -14.66 -13.99
C PHE A 213 7.02 -14.31 -14.61
N ILE A 214 6.16 -13.55 -13.92
CA ILE A 214 4.85 -13.20 -14.47
C ILE A 214 4.93 -12.22 -15.63
N LYS A 215 5.96 -11.36 -15.66
CA LYS A 215 6.23 -10.45 -16.78
C LYS A 215 6.70 -11.20 -18.03
N ASN A 216 7.35 -12.34 -17.85
CA ASN A 216 7.91 -13.16 -18.93
C ASN A 216 7.24 -14.54 -18.97
N PRO A 217 5.93 -14.63 -19.28
CA PRO A 217 5.17 -15.89 -19.22
C PRO A 217 5.69 -16.95 -20.22
N ARG A 218 6.50 -16.55 -21.20
CA ARG A 218 7.11 -17.43 -22.21
C ARG A 218 8.50 -17.93 -21.80
N ASN A 219 9.01 -17.54 -20.64
CA ASN A 219 10.28 -18.05 -20.12
C ASN A 219 10.19 -19.57 -19.85
N LYS A 220 11.33 -20.27 -19.94
CA LYS A 220 11.43 -21.73 -19.78
C LYS A 220 11.34 -22.22 -18.34
N THR A 221 10.97 -21.34 -17.41
CA THR A 221 10.85 -21.67 -16.00
C THR A 221 9.84 -22.81 -15.81
N THR A 222 10.30 -23.85 -15.13
CA THR A 222 9.53 -25.06 -14.85
C THR A 222 8.54 -24.83 -13.72
N ARG A 223 7.48 -25.66 -13.67
CA ARG A 223 6.51 -25.64 -12.56
C ARG A 223 7.19 -25.81 -11.19
N GLN A 224 8.21 -26.67 -11.10
CA GLN A 224 8.91 -26.96 -9.85
C GLN A 224 9.74 -25.77 -9.34
N GLU A 225 10.40 -25.04 -10.25
CA GLU A 225 11.15 -23.83 -9.89
C GLU A 225 10.23 -22.77 -9.31
N ILE A 226 9.06 -22.55 -9.92
CA ILE A 226 8.06 -21.60 -9.41
C ILE A 226 7.44 -22.08 -8.12
N HIS A 227 7.15 -23.38 -7.97
CA HIS A 227 6.68 -23.94 -6.70
C HIS A 227 7.64 -23.63 -5.56
N THR A 228 8.92 -23.90 -5.77
CA THR A 228 9.97 -23.63 -4.77
C THR A 228 10.03 -22.14 -4.44
N LEU A 229 9.97 -21.27 -5.45
CA LEU A 229 9.96 -19.81 -5.25
C LEU A 229 8.73 -19.34 -4.46
N VAL A 230 7.54 -19.83 -4.78
CA VAL A 230 6.29 -19.46 -4.10
C VAL A 230 6.29 -19.97 -2.66
N LEU A 231 6.77 -21.19 -2.42
CA LEU A 231 6.93 -21.77 -1.09
C LEU A 231 7.89 -20.94 -0.22
N ASP A 232 9.03 -20.55 -0.79
CA ASP A 232 10.02 -19.70 -0.14
C ASP A 232 9.45 -18.32 0.23
N ILE A 233 8.69 -17.71 -0.69
CA ILE A 233 8.02 -16.42 -0.44
C ILE A 233 6.98 -16.59 0.67
N ARG A 234 6.16 -17.65 0.62
CA ARG A 234 5.16 -17.94 1.64
C ARG A 234 5.80 -18.10 3.01
N ASN A 235 6.86 -18.88 3.12
CA ASN A 235 7.58 -19.09 4.38
C ASN A 235 8.16 -17.77 4.90
N GLY A 236 8.74 -16.95 4.01
CA GLY A 236 9.27 -15.65 4.40
C GLY A 236 8.22 -14.67 4.91
N LEU A 237 7.06 -14.60 4.23
CA LEU A 237 5.93 -13.80 4.69
C LEU A 237 5.37 -14.33 6.02
N GLN A 238 5.29 -15.64 6.18
CA GLN A 238 4.84 -16.28 7.42
C GLN A 238 5.79 -15.97 8.58
N SER A 239 7.10 -15.91 8.36
CA SER A 239 8.03 -15.47 9.42
C SER A 239 7.85 -13.99 9.80
N LEU A 240 7.47 -13.13 8.84
CA LEU A 240 7.34 -11.68 9.05
C LEU A 240 6.00 -11.29 9.68
N PHE A 241 4.91 -11.93 9.24
CA PHE A 241 3.55 -11.50 9.54
C PHE A 241 2.68 -12.62 10.14
N GLN A 242 3.23 -13.83 10.32
CA GLN A 242 2.56 -15.06 10.76
C GLN A 242 1.35 -15.43 9.89
N GLU A 243 0.19 -14.82 10.12
CA GLU A 243 -1.04 -15.05 9.38
C GLU A 243 -1.48 -13.77 8.69
N ASN A 244 -1.56 -13.81 7.35
CA ASN A 244 -2.17 -12.74 6.55
C ASN A 244 -2.81 -13.30 5.27
N THR A 245 -3.65 -12.49 4.63
CA THR A 245 -4.38 -12.89 3.42
C THR A 245 -3.46 -13.25 2.26
N GLY A 246 -2.32 -12.55 2.12
CA GLY A 246 -1.32 -12.85 1.10
C GLY A 246 -0.76 -14.27 1.23
N ILE A 247 -0.46 -14.71 2.46
CA ILE A 247 -0.02 -16.08 2.77
C ILE A 247 -1.11 -17.09 2.40
N PHE A 248 -2.37 -16.78 2.70
CA PHE A 248 -3.49 -17.65 2.31
C PHE A 248 -3.61 -17.85 0.79
N ARG A 249 -3.42 -16.79 0.00
CA ARG A 249 -3.39 -16.86 -1.47
C ARG A 249 -2.26 -17.76 -1.97
N LEU A 250 -1.06 -17.62 -1.39
CA LEU A 250 0.08 -18.46 -1.76
C LEU A 250 -0.10 -19.91 -1.31
N ASN A 251 -0.72 -20.17 -0.16
CA ASN A 251 -1.06 -21.53 0.27
C ASN A 251 -2.03 -22.19 -0.73
N THR A 252 -3.06 -21.46 -1.15
CA THR A 252 -4.00 -21.95 -2.18
C THR A 252 -3.27 -22.27 -3.48
N TRP A 253 -2.35 -21.39 -3.91
CA TRP A 253 -1.52 -21.64 -5.08
C TRP A 253 -0.67 -22.92 -4.93
N ILE A 254 0.00 -23.09 -3.79
CA ILE A 254 0.84 -24.26 -3.49
C ILE A 254 0.00 -25.53 -3.52
N GLU A 255 -1.15 -25.54 -2.84
CA GLU A 255 -2.05 -26.68 -2.80
C GLU A 255 -2.55 -27.08 -4.19
N MET A 256 -2.96 -26.12 -5.01
CA MET A 256 -3.34 -26.39 -6.40
C MET A 256 -2.15 -26.94 -7.19
N SER A 257 -0.95 -26.38 -7.00
CA SER A 257 0.25 -26.85 -7.69
C SER A 257 0.72 -28.24 -7.25
N GLU A 258 0.24 -28.79 -6.12
CA GLU A 258 0.59 -30.14 -5.65
C GLU A 258 -0.49 -31.18 -5.93
N LYS A 259 -1.76 -30.81 -5.72
CA LYS A 259 -2.89 -31.74 -5.75
C LYS A 259 -3.51 -31.91 -7.14
N THR A 260 -3.25 -30.96 -8.03
CA THR A 260 -3.91 -30.88 -9.33
C THR A 260 -3.03 -31.41 -10.45
N SER A 261 -3.63 -32.18 -11.36
CA SER A 261 -2.94 -32.74 -12.52
C SER A 261 -2.32 -31.63 -13.39
N SER A 262 -1.28 -31.96 -14.16
CA SER A 262 -0.64 -30.97 -15.06
C SER A 262 -1.58 -30.42 -16.13
N GLU A 263 -2.67 -31.13 -16.44
CA GLU A 263 -3.68 -30.68 -17.42
C GLU A 263 -4.64 -29.63 -16.84
N GLU A 264 -4.86 -29.66 -15.52
CA GLU A 264 -5.75 -28.72 -14.82
C GLU A 264 -4.97 -27.51 -14.27
N PHE A 265 -3.74 -27.70 -13.80
CA PHE A 265 -2.85 -26.63 -13.33
C PHE A 265 -1.88 -26.17 -14.43
N THR A 266 -2.47 -25.54 -15.44
CA THR A 266 -1.71 -24.97 -16.58
C THR A 266 -0.88 -23.76 -16.15
N LYS A 267 0.13 -23.40 -16.97
CA LYS A 267 0.92 -22.19 -16.75
C LYS A 267 0.08 -20.91 -16.73
N GLN A 268 -0.97 -20.87 -17.55
CA GLN A 268 -1.98 -19.81 -17.54
C GLN A 268 -2.63 -19.69 -16.15
N THR A 269 -3.14 -20.81 -15.61
CA THR A 269 -3.76 -20.83 -14.28
C THR A 269 -2.78 -20.36 -13.21
N ALA A 270 -1.54 -20.86 -13.25
CA ALA A 270 -0.51 -20.49 -12.29
C ALA A 270 -0.19 -18.98 -12.30
N ILE A 271 -0.07 -18.38 -13.49
CA ILE A 271 0.24 -16.96 -13.64
C ILE A 271 -0.96 -16.09 -13.25
N SER A 272 -2.19 -16.48 -13.60
CA SER A 272 -3.40 -15.78 -13.16
C SER A 272 -3.50 -15.72 -11.65
N LEU A 273 -3.27 -16.85 -10.96
CA LEU A 273 -3.33 -16.90 -9.50
C LEU A 273 -2.18 -16.11 -8.85
N ILE A 274 -0.96 -16.14 -9.41
CA ILE A 274 0.14 -15.30 -8.92
C ILE A 274 -0.16 -13.82 -9.20
N ARG A 275 -0.82 -13.48 -10.32
CA ARG A 275 -1.16 -12.10 -10.64
C ARG A 275 -2.08 -11.50 -9.58
N GLU A 276 -2.99 -12.26 -9.00
CA GLU A 276 -3.84 -11.84 -7.88
C GLU A 276 -3.06 -11.49 -6.61
N PHE A 277 -1.80 -11.90 -6.49
CA PHE A 277 -0.91 -11.50 -5.40
C PHE A 277 -0.42 -10.04 -5.53
N PHE A 278 -0.42 -9.48 -6.75
CA PHE A 278 0.02 -8.11 -7.01
C PHE A 278 -1.16 -7.13 -7.08
N PRO A 279 -0.96 -5.84 -6.74
CA PRO A 279 -2.03 -4.83 -6.79
C PRO A 279 -2.69 -4.68 -8.16
N LEU A 280 -3.97 -4.31 -8.17
CA LEU A 280 -4.70 -3.91 -9.37
C LEU A 280 -4.43 -2.43 -9.71
N SER A 281 -4.83 -2.00 -10.91
CA SER A 281 -4.60 -0.62 -11.40
C SER A 281 -5.26 0.46 -10.52
N GLY A 282 -6.33 0.13 -9.80
CA GLY A 282 -6.98 1.02 -8.83
C GLY A 282 -6.32 1.05 -7.44
N GLU A 283 -5.43 0.11 -7.13
CA GLU A 283 -4.81 -0.05 -5.81
C GLU A 283 -3.40 0.53 -5.72
N ILE A 284 -2.79 0.88 -6.86
CA ILE A 284 -1.44 1.40 -6.95
C ILE A 284 -1.37 2.58 -7.93
N ALA A 285 -0.40 3.48 -7.72
CA ALA A 285 -0.17 4.60 -8.62
C ALA A 285 0.07 4.11 -10.07
N GLY A 286 -0.62 4.71 -11.04
CA GLY A 286 -0.57 4.29 -12.44
C GLY A 286 0.84 4.27 -13.05
N ALA A 287 1.72 5.18 -12.61
CA ALA A 287 3.13 5.18 -13.02
C ALA A 287 3.87 3.91 -12.56
N ILE A 288 3.61 3.44 -11.34
CA ILE A 288 4.20 2.21 -10.80
C ILE A 288 3.56 0.98 -11.44
N TYR A 289 2.24 0.98 -11.66
CA TYR A 289 1.55 -0.07 -12.41
C TYR A 289 2.17 -0.30 -13.79
N SER A 290 2.53 0.82 -14.45
CA SER A 290 3.17 0.82 -15.76
C SER A 290 4.63 0.37 -15.67
N ALA A 291 5.39 0.85 -14.68
CA ALA A 291 6.79 0.47 -14.47
C ALA A 291 6.97 -1.02 -14.13
N TRP A 292 6.02 -1.60 -13.40
CA TRP A 292 5.98 -3.04 -13.12
C TRP A 292 5.42 -3.87 -14.28
N GLU A 293 4.97 -3.21 -15.35
CA GLU A 293 4.42 -3.82 -16.57
C GLU A 293 3.20 -4.72 -16.32
N LEU A 294 2.47 -4.50 -15.22
CA LEU A 294 1.31 -5.32 -14.85
C LEU A 294 0.21 -5.28 -15.91
N HIS A 295 0.02 -4.13 -16.57
CA HIS A 295 -0.88 -3.99 -17.72
C HIS A 295 -0.55 -4.95 -18.88
N LYS A 296 0.74 -5.26 -19.10
CA LYS A 296 1.15 -6.23 -20.12
C LYS A 296 0.85 -7.66 -19.69
N VAL A 297 1.06 -7.96 -18.41
CA VAL A 297 0.72 -9.25 -17.81
C VAL A 297 -0.77 -9.53 -17.96
N ASP A 298 -1.63 -8.56 -17.60
CA ASP A 298 -3.08 -8.70 -17.74
C ASP A 298 -3.48 -8.96 -19.21
N ALA A 299 -2.87 -8.23 -20.15
CA ALA A 299 -3.13 -8.42 -21.57
C ALA A 299 -2.68 -9.80 -22.09
N GLU A 300 -1.54 -10.33 -21.63
CA GLU A 300 -1.10 -11.68 -22.00
C GLU A 300 -1.99 -12.76 -21.38
N ILE A 301 -2.45 -12.58 -20.14
CA ILE A 301 -3.43 -13.48 -19.51
C ILE A 301 -4.70 -13.55 -20.38
N VAL A 302 -5.19 -12.43 -20.91
CA VAL A 302 -6.37 -12.42 -21.80
C VAL A 302 -6.10 -13.08 -23.16
N LYS A 303 -4.90 -12.89 -23.73
CA LYS A 303 -4.52 -13.52 -25.01
C LYS A 303 -4.31 -15.03 -24.91
N GLY A 304 -3.95 -15.51 -23.72
CA GLY A 304 -3.61 -16.90 -23.46
C GLY A 304 -2.11 -17.13 -23.44
N ILE A 305 -1.65 -17.81 -22.39
CA ILE A 305 -0.26 -18.14 -22.13
C ILE A 305 -0.02 -19.60 -22.54
N PRO A 306 1.05 -19.89 -23.31
CA PRO A 306 1.41 -21.26 -23.63
C PRO A 306 1.72 -22.05 -22.35
N ASP A 307 1.29 -23.29 -22.33
CA ASP A 307 1.47 -24.16 -21.17
C ASP A 307 2.95 -24.48 -20.90
N TRP A 308 3.23 -25.12 -19.77
CA TRP A 308 4.57 -25.58 -19.41
C TRP A 308 5.25 -26.31 -20.58
N GLU A 309 6.56 -26.09 -20.79
CA GLU A 309 7.29 -26.87 -21.79
C GLU A 309 7.09 -28.35 -21.45
N ARG A 310 6.35 -29.08 -22.31
CA ARG A 310 6.23 -30.53 -22.17
C ARG A 310 7.63 -31.07 -22.38
N SER A 311 8.28 -31.51 -21.30
CA SER A 311 9.54 -32.25 -21.39
C SER A 311 9.36 -33.32 -22.46
N SER A 312 9.97 -33.10 -23.62
CA SER A 312 9.90 -34.02 -24.74
C SER A 312 10.79 -35.22 -24.42
N ILE A 313 10.33 -36.04 -23.49
CA ILE A 313 10.79 -37.42 -23.41
C ILE A 313 10.17 -38.09 -24.63
N ALA A 314 10.99 -38.18 -25.68
CA ALA A 314 10.66 -38.85 -26.91
C ALA A 314 10.28 -40.30 -26.63
N SER A 315 9.04 -40.66 -26.95
CA SER A 315 8.70 -42.02 -27.35
C SER A 315 7.47 -42.04 -28.27
N ARG A 316 7.80 -42.01 -29.57
CA ARG A 316 7.10 -42.55 -30.77
C ARG A 316 5.66 -42.11 -31.12
N PRO A 317 5.37 -41.91 -32.42
CA PRO A 317 4.03 -41.64 -32.89
C PRO A 317 3.22 -42.95 -32.95
N GLN A 318 2.03 -42.95 -32.35
CA GLN A 318 0.95 -43.82 -32.81
C GLN A 318 -0.13 -42.96 -33.46
N VAL A 319 -0.29 -43.19 -34.75
CA VAL A 319 -1.44 -42.84 -35.55
C VAL A 319 -2.65 -43.64 -35.02
N THR A 320 -3.76 -42.97 -34.70
CA THR A 320 -5.09 -43.26 -35.29
C THR A 320 -6.15 -42.24 -34.86
N ALA A 321 -6.71 -41.59 -35.87
CA ALA A 321 -8.09 -41.14 -36.07
C ALA A 321 -9.05 -40.84 -34.89
N ALA A 322 -9.53 -39.59 -34.92
CA ALA A 322 -10.93 -39.13 -34.76
C ALA A 322 -11.70 -39.45 -33.47
N THR A 323 -12.16 -38.40 -32.78
CA THR A 323 -13.59 -38.00 -32.74
C THR A 323 -13.71 -36.60 -32.14
N ARG A 324 -14.42 -35.72 -32.85
CA ARG A 324 -14.80 -34.37 -32.41
C ARG A 324 -15.84 -34.47 -31.30
N SER A 325 -15.60 -33.84 -30.15
CA SER A 325 -16.65 -33.37 -29.26
C SER A 325 -16.30 -31.96 -28.73
N SER A 326 -17.29 -31.08 -28.78
CA SER A 326 -17.21 -29.63 -28.53
C SER A 326 -17.08 -29.30 -27.03
N PRO A 327 -16.23 -28.34 -26.60
CA PRO A 327 -16.03 -28.02 -25.18
C PRO A 327 -16.88 -26.83 -24.66
N PHE A 328 -18.04 -26.52 -25.24
CA PHE A 328 -18.90 -25.41 -24.78
C PHE A 328 -19.81 -25.71 -23.57
N GLY A 329 -19.45 -26.67 -22.70
CA GLY A 329 -20.32 -27.15 -21.62
C GLY A 329 -19.96 -26.74 -20.18
N ILE A 330 -18.76 -26.18 -19.93
CA ILE A 330 -18.24 -26.07 -18.55
C ILE A 330 -18.57 -24.71 -17.89
N VAL A 331 -18.87 -23.67 -18.68
CA VAL A 331 -19.12 -22.32 -18.14
C VAL A 331 -20.49 -22.20 -17.43
N GLU A 332 -21.43 -23.13 -17.67
CA GLU A 332 -22.77 -23.07 -17.06
C GLU A 332 -22.90 -23.83 -15.72
N GLN A 333 -21.96 -24.72 -15.37
CA GLN A 333 -22.07 -25.50 -14.13
C GLN A 333 -21.54 -24.79 -12.88
N ILE A 334 -20.75 -23.72 -13.04
CA ILE A 334 -20.21 -22.96 -11.90
C ILE A 334 -21.23 -21.94 -11.37
N LYS A 335 -22.21 -21.50 -12.17
CA LYS A 335 -23.25 -20.56 -11.72
C LYS A 335 -24.37 -21.18 -10.88
N ARG A 336 -24.59 -22.51 -10.92
CA ARG A 336 -25.69 -23.17 -10.17
C ARG A 336 -25.34 -23.63 -8.75
N ARG A 337 -24.12 -23.40 -8.27
CA ARG A 337 -23.72 -23.73 -6.88
C ARG A 337 -23.71 -22.53 -5.92
N ARG A 338 -24.21 -21.36 -6.33
CA ARG A 338 -24.35 -20.18 -5.46
C ARG A 338 -25.77 -19.90 -4.96
N ASP A 339 -26.77 -20.68 -5.37
CA ASP A 339 -28.17 -20.49 -4.98
C ASP A 339 -28.79 -21.71 -4.27
N ILE A 340 -28.00 -22.44 -3.44
CA ILE A 340 -28.54 -23.40 -2.46
C ILE A 340 -27.92 -23.14 -1.11
#